data_AF-X1E2B5-F1
#
_entry.id   AF-X1E2B5-F1
#
_cell.length_a   1.000
_cell.length_b   1.000
_cell.length_c   1.000
_cell.angle_alpha   90.00
_cell.angle_beta   90.00
_cell.angle_gamma   90.00
#
_symmetry.space_group_name_H-M   'P 1'
#
loop_
_entity.id
_entity.type
_entity.pdbx_description
1 polymer ?
#
loop_
_entity_poly.entity_id
_entity_poly.type
_entity_poly.pdbx_seq_one_letter_code
_entity_poly.pdbx_strand_id
1 'polypeptide(L)'
;MSYDTITAYTMQDRFSPDPASGWKGQAALPGGKEKWWWNLEGLDFTWYSDSGMLLAQVSLPKRLYGQNISELRTGDEIKEAVNLVDVDIRQRLAREIPSLWSWEVFRVDACKNYPLGSDAKVLEILNLLGGRRLPQGKQPPYRGQELSVEWPGKTRRYKAYSKFLETHHDPDAMGILRAEASVQHSYYLRRILKAKKVPLSSVLTLETWAALMGSLPGVVESLLEGVTMDDKELLDLLQEH
;
A
#
# COMPACT_ATOMS: atom_id res chain seq x y z
N MET A 1 -3.45 6.62 15.39
CA MET A 1 -3.07 5.45 14.57
C MET A 1 -3.36 5.78 13.13
N SER A 2 -2.50 5.33 12.23
CA SER A 2 -2.34 5.88 10.90
C SER A 2 -2.66 4.90 9.79
N TYR A 3 -3.41 5.33 8.77
CA TYR A 3 -3.68 4.55 7.58
C TYR A 3 -3.00 5.21 6.39
N ASP A 4 -2.05 4.50 5.80
CA ASP A 4 -1.60 4.80 4.46
C ASP A 4 -2.23 3.75 3.54
N THR A 5 -3.08 4.25 2.65
CA THR A 5 -3.39 3.80 1.29
C THR A 5 -3.94 2.37 1.02
N ILE A 6 -5.01 2.30 0.22
CA ILE A 6 -5.40 1.11 -0.55
C ILE A 6 -5.10 1.34 -2.03
N THR A 7 -4.47 0.36 -2.67
CA THR A 7 -4.03 0.49 -4.06
C THR A 7 -4.31 -0.75 -4.89
N ALA A 8 -5.54 -0.87 -5.36
CA ALA A 8 -5.96 -1.34 -6.68
C ALA A 8 -7.41 -1.83 -6.55
N TYR A 9 -8.31 -1.27 -7.34
CA TYR A 9 -9.70 -1.69 -7.39
C TYR A 9 -10.03 -2.27 -8.75
N THR A 10 -10.71 -3.41 -8.84
CA THR A 10 -11.18 -3.97 -10.12
C THR A 10 -12.65 -3.66 -10.33
N MET A 11 -12.98 -2.94 -11.40
CA MET A 11 -14.31 -3.07 -12.02
C MET A 11 -14.21 -4.04 -13.19
N GLN A 12 -15.05 -5.07 -13.20
CA GLN A 12 -15.37 -5.83 -14.41
C GLN A 12 -16.64 -5.22 -14.99
N ASP A 13 -16.50 -4.22 -15.85
CA ASP A 13 -17.57 -3.84 -16.76
C ASP A 13 -16.96 -3.37 -18.09
N ARG A 14 -17.70 -3.51 -19.20
CA ARG A 14 -17.22 -3.24 -20.56
C ARG A 14 -16.89 -1.75 -20.75
N PHE A 15 -15.73 -1.36 -20.26
CA PHE A 15 -15.12 -0.06 -20.44
C PHE A 15 -14.46 -0.05 -21.81
N SER A 16 -14.74 0.98 -22.62
CA SER A 16 -13.98 1.30 -23.82
C SER A 16 -13.64 2.78 -23.68
N PRO A 17 -12.40 3.11 -23.29
CA PRO A 17 -11.99 4.49 -23.04
C PRO A 17 -11.99 5.31 -24.33
N ASP A 18 -12.26 6.61 -24.19
CA ASP A 18 -12.12 7.59 -25.25
C ASP A 18 -10.63 7.95 -25.47
N PRO A 19 -10.08 7.80 -26.69
CA PRO A 19 -8.73 8.22 -27.07
C PRO A 19 -8.36 9.67 -26.71
N ALA A 20 -9.33 10.57 -26.53
CA ALA A 20 -9.08 11.99 -26.30
C ALA A 20 -8.65 12.36 -24.86
N SER A 21 -8.70 11.42 -23.89
CA SER A 21 -8.56 11.74 -22.45
C SER A 21 -7.14 11.69 -21.85
N GLY A 22 -6.07 11.79 -22.65
CA GLY A 22 -4.70 11.95 -22.12
C GLY A 22 -4.00 10.64 -21.73
N TRP A 23 -3.79 9.75 -22.70
CA TRP A 23 -3.09 8.48 -22.52
C TRP A 23 -1.61 8.64 -22.18
N LYS A 24 -1.09 7.81 -21.26
CA LYS A 24 0.36 7.71 -21.01
C LYS A 24 1.01 6.54 -21.77
N GLY A 25 0.26 5.50 -22.13
CA GLY A 25 0.79 4.41 -22.94
C GLY A 25 -0.19 3.26 -23.23
N GLN A 26 0.18 2.45 -24.21
CA GLN A 26 -0.53 1.26 -24.69
C GLN A 26 0.50 0.14 -24.89
N ALA A 27 0.12 -1.10 -24.56
CA ALA A 27 0.94 -2.27 -24.84
C ALA A 27 0.07 -3.40 -25.39
N ALA A 28 0.55 -4.04 -26.45
CA ALA A 28 0.01 -5.30 -26.93
C ALA A 28 0.38 -6.43 -25.96
N LEU A 29 -0.61 -7.26 -25.65
CA LEU A 29 -0.48 -8.48 -24.87
C LEU A 29 -0.65 -9.69 -25.82
N PRO A 30 -0.12 -10.88 -25.44
CA PRO A 30 -0.26 -12.08 -26.26
C PRO A 30 -1.72 -12.37 -26.66
N GLY A 31 -1.93 -12.72 -27.93
CA GLY A 31 -3.27 -13.05 -28.46
C GLY A 31 -4.12 -11.86 -28.89
N GLY A 32 -3.51 -10.74 -29.30
CA GLY A 32 -4.24 -9.56 -29.81
C GLY A 32 -4.93 -8.73 -28.72
N LYS A 33 -4.52 -8.93 -27.48
CA LYS A 33 -5.05 -8.24 -26.30
C LYS A 33 -4.30 -6.93 -26.08
N GLU A 34 -4.91 -6.00 -25.34
CA GLU A 34 -4.30 -4.71 -25.08
C GLU A 34 -4.40 -4.34 -23.60
N LYS A 35 -3.33 -3.75 -23.10
CA LYS A 35 -3.30 -3.04 -21.83
C LYS A 35 -3.11 -1.57 -22.12
N TRP A 36 -3.93 -0.74 -21.49
CA TRP A 36 -3.80 0.69 -21.59
C TRP A 36 -3.67 1.30 -20.20
N TRP A 37 -2.87 2.35 -20.06
CA TRP A 37 -2.71 3.03 -18.78
C TRP A 37 -2.55 4.54 -18.95
N TRP A 38 -3.03 5.25 -17.94
CA TRP A 38 -2.96 6.70 -17.85
C TRP A 38 -2.93 7.10 -16.38
N ASN A 39 -2.52 8.32 -16.11
CA ASN A 39 -2.44 8.86 -14.76
C ASN A 39 -3.04 10.25 -14.76
N LEU A 40 -3.91 10.52 -13.80
CA LEU A 40 -4.60 11.79 -13.65
C LEU A 40 -4.33 12.27 -12.23
N GLU A 41 -3.40 13.22 -12.09
CA GLU A 41 -3.11 13.89 -10.81
C GLU A 41 -2.81 12.92 -9.64
N GLY A 42 -2.09 11.83 -9.91
CA GLY A 42 -1.74 10.83 -8.89
C GLY A 42 -2.75 9.69 -8.71
N LEU A 43 -3.80 9.65 -9.53
CA LEU A 43 -4.67 8.49 -9.71
C LEU A 43 -4.25 7.75 -10.98
N ASP A 44 -3.65 6.58 -10.82
CA ASP A 44 -3.26 5.70 -11.92
C ASP A 44 -4.43 4.81 -12.32
N PHE A 45 -4.66 4.74 -13.62
CA PHE A 45 -5.62 3.81 -14.19
C PHE A 45 -4.91 2.80 -15.09
N THR A 46 -5.40 1.58 -15.08
CA THR A 46 -5.02 0.55 -16.04
C THR A 46 -6.25 -0.19 -16.52
N TRP A 47 -6.48 -0.21 -17.81
CA TRP A 47 -7.56 -0.98 -18.44
C TRP A 47 -7.01 -2.17 -19.21
N TYR A 48 -7.68 -3.31 -19.06
CA TYR A 48 -7.38 -4.56 -19.77
C TYR A 48 -8.54 -4.89 -20.72
N SER A 49 -8.26 -4.88 -22.02
CA SER A 49 -9.30 -5.04 -23.04
C SER A 49 -9.92 -6.44 -23.07
N ASP A 50 -9.18 -7.45 -22.60
CA ASP A 50 -9.60 -8.85 -22.64
C ASP A 50 -10.66 -9.22 -21.60
N SER A 51 -10.63 -8.52 -20.46
CA SER A 51 -11.49 -8.78 -19.30
C SER A 51 -12.48 -7.65 -19.05
N GLY A 52 -12.33 -6.52 -19.75
CA GLY A 52 -13.03 -5.28 -19.41
C GLY A 52 -12.63 -4.77 -18.03
N MET A 53 -11.46 -5.17 -17.51
CA MET A 53 -11.07 -4.83 -16.14
C MET A 53 -10.47 -3.45 -16.10
N LEU A 54 -11.04 -2.55 -15.29
CA LEU A 54 -10.43 -1.27 -14.93
C LEU A 54 -9.81 -1.39 -13.54
N LEU A 55 -8.51 -1.11 -13.46
CA LEU A 55 -7.76 -0.90 -12.23
C LEU A 55 -7.62 0.60 -11.95
N ALA A 56 -7.90 1.00 -10.72
CA ALA A 56 -7.60 2.33 -10.21
C ALA A 56 -6.67 2.22 -8.98
N GLN A 57 -5.58 2.97 -8.98
CA GLN A 57 -4.53 2.98 -7.96
C GLN A 57 -4.28 4.42 -7.50
N VAL A 58 -4.32 4.67 -6.18
CA VAL A 58 -4.18 6.01 -5.61
C VAL A 58 -3.65 5.94 -4.18
N SER A 59 -2.92 6.97 -3.75
CA SER A 59 -2.58 7.18 -2.34
C SER A 59 -3.65 8.01 -1.63
N LEU A 60 -4.35 7.43 -0.65
CA LEU A 60 -5.40 8.12 0.09
C LEU A 60 -4.87 9.33 0.88
N PRO A 61 -3.75 9.24 1.63
CA PRO A 61 -3.17 10.42 2.27
C PRO A 61 -2.77 11.49 1.26
N LYS A 62 -2.19 11.10 0.11
CA LYS A 62 -1.85 12.05 -0.95
C LYS A 62 -3.07 12.74 -1.53
N ARG A 63 -4.21 12.04 -1.63
CA ARG A 63 -5.45 12.64 -2.09
C ARG A 63 -6.01 13.63 -1.09
N LEU A 64 -5.93 13.33 0.20
CA LEU A 64 -6.48 14.20 1.24
C LEU A 64 -5.57 15.41 1.55
N TYR A 65 -4.26 15.18 1.67
CA TYR A 65 -3.31 16.19 2.15
C TYR A 65 -2.35 16.71 1.07
N GLY A 66 -2.42 16.21 -0.17
CA GLY A 66 -1.50 16.57 -1.26
C GLY A 66 -0.12 15.88 -1.18
N GLN A 67 0.20 15.23 -0.07
CA GLN A 67 1.47 14.54 0.17
C GLN A 67 1.27 13.17 0.84
N ASN A 68 2.30 12.32 0.78
CA ASN A 68 2.26 10.94 1.31
C ASN A 68 3.23 10.75 2.48
N ILE A 69 3.29 11.73 3.37
CA ILE A 69 4.09 11.81 4.60
C ILE A 69 3.16 11.82 5.82
N SER A 70 2.08 12.59 5.76
CA SER A 70 1.01 12.51 6.75
C SER A 70 0.22 11.24 6.55
N GLU A 71 -0.28 10.74 7.65
CA GLU A 71 -1.05 9.51 7.68
C GLU A 71 -2.50 9.84 8.07
N LEU A 72 -3.46 9.09 7.54
CA LEU A 72 -4.87 9.24 7.91
C LEU A 72 -5.03 8.77 9.36
N ARG A 73 -5.66 9.54 10.25
CA ARG A 73 -5.73 9.22 11.69
C ARG A 73 -7.09 8.70 12.12
N THR A 74 -8.13 9.03 11.37
CA THR A 74 -9.52 8.78 11.73
C THR A 74 -10.28 8.10 10.60
N GLY A 75 -11.37 7.42 10.97
CA GLY A 75 -12.28 6.84 9.97
C GLY A 75 -12.94 7.88 9.07
N ASP A 76 -13.07 9.13 9.54
CA ASP A 76 -13.66 10.20 8.75
C ASP A 76 -12.68 10.76 7.71
N GLU A 77 -11.40 10.91 8.05
CA GLU A 77 -10.35 11.24 7.06
C GLU A 77 -10.26 10.17 5.96
N ILE A 78 -10.39 8.88 6.33
CA ILE A 78 -10.46 7.81 5.34
C ILE A 78 -11.67 7.98 4.42
N LYS A 79 -12.86 8.22 4.98
CA LYS A 79 -14.09 8.40 4.18
C LYS A 79 -13.96 9.59 3.24
N GLU A 80 -13.43 10.71 3.74
CA GLU A 80 -13.20 11.92 2.96
C GLU A 80 -12.22 11.65 1.81
N ALA A 81 -11.08 11.02 2.09
CA ALA A 81 -10.11 10.66 1.07
C ALA A 81 -10.73 9.75 -0.02
N VAL A 82 -11.52 8.73 0.37
CA VAL A 82 -12.21 7.84 -0.57
C VAL A 82 -13.25 8.60 -1.40
N ASN A 83 -14.01 9.51 -0.78
CA ASN A 83 -15.00 10.32 -1.48
C ASN A 83 -14.35 11.25 -2.51
N LEU A 84 -13.20 11.86 -2.19
CA LEU A 84 -12.42 12.65 -3.15
C LEU A 84 -11.99 11.81 -4.35
N VAL A 85 -11.59 10.56 -4.14
CA VAL A 85 -11.26 9.62 -5.23
C VAL A 85 -12.51 9.24 -6.04
N ASP A 86 -13.64 8.95 -5.39
CA ASP A 86 -14.89 8.59 -6.07
C ASP A 86 -15.39 9.73 -6.97
N VAL A 87 -15.35 10.98 -6.48
CA VAL A 87 -15.68 12.19 -7.27
C VAL A 87 -14.77 12.31 -8.49
N ASP A 88 -13.46 12.18 -8.29
CA ASP A 88 -12.47 12.24 -9.37
C ASP A 88 -12.75 11.21 -10.46
N ILE A 89 -12.96 9.95 -10.07
CA ILE A 89 -13.22 8.87 -11.02
C ILE A 89 -14.52 9.16 -11.78
N ARG A 90 -15.60 9.54 -11.09
CA ARG A 90 -16.90 9.84 -11.73
C ARG A 90 -16.82 10.97 -12.74
N GLN A 91 -16.18 12.08 -12.37
CA GLN A 91 -16.02 13.24 -13.25
C GLN A 91 -15.25 12.89 -14.53
N ARG A 92 -14.26 11.99 -14.43
CA ARG A 92 -13.34 11.66 -15.54
C ARG A 92 -13.83 10.52 -16.42
N LEU A 93 -14.51 9.52 -15.86
CA LEU A 93 -15.02 8.39 -16.63
C LEU A 93 -16.34 8.69 -17.35
N ALA A 94 -16.98 9.84 -17.06
CA ALA A 94 -18.21 10.32 -17.70
C ALA A 94 -19.32 9.25 -17.81
N ARG A 95 -19.38 8.34 -16.84
CA ARG A 95 -20.29 7.19 -16.78
C ARG A 95 -20.75 6.96 -15.35
N GLU A 96 -21.95 6.41 -15.22
CA GLU A 96 -22.41 5.88 -13.94
C GLU A 96 -21.56 4.67 -13.57
N ILE A 97 -20.78 4.83 -12.50
CA ILE A 97 -19.99 3.75 -11.90
C ILE A 97 -20.55 3.42 -10.52
N PRO A 98 -20.53 2.15 -10.09
CA PRO A 98 -20.78 1.76 -8.71
C PRO A 98 -19.90 2.57 -7.76
N SER A 99 -20.40 2.79 -6.54
CA SER A 99 -19.62 3.44 -5.48
C SER A 99 -18.26 2.76 -5.29
N LEU A 100 -17.19 3.55 -5.16
CA LEU A 100 -15.85 3.03 -4.91
C LEU A 100 -15.80 2.07 -3.70
N TRP A 101 -16.67 2.28 -2.70
CA TRP A 101 -16.82 1.41 -1.53
C TRP A 101 -17.17 -0.05 -1.88
N SER A 102 -17.83 -0.29 -3.01
CA SER A 102 -18.21 -1.63 -3.46
C SER A 102 -17.19 -2.27 -4.42
N TRP A 103 -16.15 -1.54 -4.85
CA TRP A 103 -15.18 -2.11 -5.77
C TRP A 103 -14.33 -3.15 -5.06
N GLU A 104 -13.96 -4.20 -5.79
CA GLU A 104 -13.14 -5.28 -5.24
C GLU A 104 -11.67 -4.85 -5.18
N VAL A 105 -11.05 -5.02 -4.01
CA VAL A 105 -9.65 -4.70 -3.77
C VAL A 105 -8.75 -5.80 -4.35
N PHE A 106 -7.89 -5.39 -5.28
CA PHE A 106 -6.87 -6.22 -5.92
C PHE A 106 -5.52 -6.14 -5.20
N ARG A 107 -5.18 -4.97 -4.65
CA ARG A 107 -3.97 -4.74 -3.86
C ARG A 107 -4.22 -3.67 -2.80
N VAL A 108 -3.51 -3.78 -1.69
CA VAL A 108 -3.47 -2.78 -0.62
C VAL A 108 -2.05 -2.70 -0.11
N ASP A 109 -1.59 -1.47 0.16
CA ASP A 109 -0.30 -1.21 0.76
C ASP A 109 -0.55 -0.49 2.08
N ALA A 110 -0.63 -1.25 3.18
CA ALA A 110 -0.80 -0.65 4.50
C ALA A 110 0.54 -0.10 4.97
N CYS A 111 0.60 1.15 5.43
CA CYS A 111 1.85 1.72 5.96
C CYS A 111 1.69 2.34 7.34
N LYS A 112 2.85 2.55 7.97
CA LYS A 112 3.07 3.29 9.21
C LYS A 112 4.38 4.07 9.13
N ASN A 113 4.33 5.33 9.51
CA ASN A 113 5.46 6.24 9.64
C ASN A 113 5.91 6.33 11.10
N TYR A 114 7.21 6.26 11.29
CA TYR A 114 7.88 6.46 12.56
C TYR A 114 8.71 7.74 12.45
N PRO A 115 8.29 8.84 13.11
CA PRO A 115 9.08 10.06 13.15
C PRO A 115 10.25 9.86 14.12
N LEU A 116 11.46 9.70 13.57
CA LEU A 116 12.69 9.47 14.33
C LEU A 116 13.55 10.73 14.47
N GLY A 117 13.15 11.83 13.84
CA GLY A 117 13.76 13.16 13.98
C GLY A 117 15.09 13.34 13.23
N SER A 118 15.72 12.28 12.73
CA SER A 118 16.93 12.38 11.89
C SER A 118 17.08 11.19 10.93
N ASP A 119 17.65 11.43 9.75
CA ASP A 119 17.93 10.37 8.78
C ASP A 119 19.01 9.39 9.29
N ALA A 120 19.97 9.88 10.08
CA ALA A 120 20.94 9.02 10.75
C ALA A 120 20.27 7.93 11.61
N LYS A 121 19.23 8.30 12.38
CA LYS A 121 18.46 7.33 13.18
C LYS A 121 17.65 6.38 12.30
N VAL A 122 17.09 6.86 11.20
CA VAL A 122 16.40 6.00 10.21
C VAL A 122 17.36 4.95 9.64
N LEU A 123 18.55 5.35 9.21
CA LEU A 123 19.56 4.44 8.68
C LEU A 123 20.07 3.43 9.72
N GLU A 124 20.23 3.85 10.98
CA GLU A 124 20.53 2.94 12.09
C GLU A 124 19.47 1.84 12.24
N ILE A 125 18.19 2.21 12.27
CA ILE A 125 17.08 1.24 12.41
C ILE A 125 17.00 0.34 11.18
N LEU A 126 17.15 0.86 9.96
CA LEU A 126 17.21 0.03 8.75
C LEU A 126 18.38 -0.95 8.79
N ASN A 127 19.52 -0.56 9.39
CA ASN A 127 20.64 -1.46 9.58
C ASN A 127 20.32 -2.64 10.51
N LEU A 128 19.65 -2.36 11.62
CA LEU A 128 19.20 -3.40 12.56
C LEU A 128 18.15 -4.31 11.92
N LEU A 129 17.19 -3.75 11.17
CA LEU A 129 16.16 -4.50 10.47
C LEU A 129 16.71 -5.42 9.39
N GLY A 130 17.81 -5.04 8.73
CA GLY A 130 18.44 -5.80 7.66
C GLY A 130 18.91 -7.21 8.07
N GLY A 131 19.02 -7.51 9.37
CA GLY A 131 19.34 -8.83 9.89
C GLY A 131 18.16 -9.62 10.46
N ARG A 132 16.98 -9.00 10.63
CA ARG A 132 15.86 -9.59 11.37
C ARG A 132 14.86 -10.30 10.46
N ARG A 133 14.49 -11.52 10.80
CA ARG A 133 13.37 -12.20 10.13
C ARG A 133 12.04 -11.73 10.70
N LEU A 134 11.04 -11.58 9.84
CA LEU A 134 9.67 -11.44 10.31
C LEU A 134 9.07 -12.83 10.60
N PRO A 135 8.31 -13.02 11.70
CA PRO A 135 7.61 -14.27 12.03
C PRO A 135 6.88 -14.94 10.86
N GLN A 136 6.24 -14.11 10.06
CA GLN A 136 5.40 -14.52 8.93
C GLN A 136 6.17 -14.59 7.61
N GLY A 137 7.44 -14.20 7.59
CA GLY A 137 8.33 -14.25 6.43
C GLY A 137 9.15 -15.54 6.43
N LYS A 138 9.04 -16.32 5.34
CA LYS A 138 9.87 -17.53 5.16
C LYS A 138 11.30 -17.21 4.70
N GLN A 139 11.47 -16.06 4.05
CA GLN A 139 12.72 -15.64 3.47
C GLN A 139 13.37 -14.57 4.34
N PRO A 140 14.71 -14.55 4.45
CA PRO A 140 15.40 -13.46 5.10
C PRO A 140 15.15 -12.14 4.35
N PRO A 141 15.24 -10.99 5.04
CA PRO A 141 15.21 -9.71 4.35
C PRO A 141 16.37 -9.57 3.38
N TYR A 142 16.22 -8.70 2.39
CA TYR A 142 17.33 -8.20 1.56
C TYR A 142 17.33 -6.68 1.53
N ARG A 143 18.46 -6.11 1.08
CA ARG A 143 18.59 -4.67 0.86
C ARG A 143 18.07 -4.30 -0.52
N GLY A 144 17.02 -3.49 -0.54
CA GLY A 144 16.44 -2.93 -1.75
C GLY A 144 17.16 -1.65 -2.19
N GLN A 145 16.49 -0.90 -3.06
CA GLN A 145 16.93 0.44 -3.47
C GLN A 145 16.98 1.38 -2.26
N GLU A 146 17.90 2.35 -2.30
CA GLU A 146 18.02 3.41 -1.27
C GLU A 146 18.13 2.85 0.16
N LEU A 147 18.85 1.73 0.31
CA LEU A 147 19.10 1.07 1.60
C LEU A 147 17.84 0.55 2.32
N SER A 148 16.71 0.51 1.62
CA SER A 148 15.48 -0.10 2.14
C SER A 148 15.69 -1.58 2.51
N VAL A 149 14.89 -2.05 3.46
CA VAL A 149 14.87 -3.46 3.89
C VAL A 149 13.57 -4.07 3.39
N GLU A 150 13.65 -5.14 2.62
CA GLU A 150 12.50 -5.80 2.01
C GLU A 150 12.43 -7.25 2.46
N TRP A 151 11.25 -7.68 2.94
CA TRP A 151 10.95 -9.10 3.19
C TRP A 151 10.08 -9.62 2.04
N PRO A 152 10.66 -10.41 1.13
CA PRO A 152 9.95 -10.87 -0.06
C PRO A 152 8.88 -11.90 0.30
N GLY A 153 7.81 -11.87 -0.47
CA GLY A 153 6.79 -12.90 -0.46
C GLY A 153 5.91 -12.79 -1.70
N LYS A 154 5.31 -13.92 -2.09
CA LYS A 154 4.56 -14.03 -3.35
C LYS A 154 3.26 -13.19 -3.33
N THR A 155 2.56 -13.19 -2.20
CA THR A 155 1.26 -12.52 -2.05
C THR A 155 1.27 -11.38 -1.03
N ARG A 156 2.28 -11.35 -0.18
CA ARG A 156 2.49 -10.33 0.85
C ARG A 156 3.97 -10.00 0.86
N ARG A 157 4.29 -8.72 0.78
CA ARG A 157 5.66 -8.19 0.84
C ARG A 157 5.69 -7.14 1.93
N TYR A 158 6.81 -7.08 2.65
CA TYR A 158 7.05 -6.01 3.59
C TYR A 158 8.23 -5.19 3.18
N LYS A 159 8.20 -3.92 3.53
CA LYS A 159 9.28 -3.00 3.29
C LYS A 159 9.43 -2.06 4.47
N ALA A 160 10.67 -1.74 4.83
CA ALA A 160 11.01 -0.64 5.69
C ALA A 160 11.98 0.29 4.95
N TYR A 161 11.77 1.60 4.96
CA TYR A 161 12.58 2.53 4.17
C TYR A 161 12.58 3.95 4.73
N SER A 162 13.60 4.73 4.37
CA SER A 162 13.63 6.18 4.62
C SER A 162 12.70 6.87 3.63
N LYS A 163 11.68 7.58 4.13
CA LYS A 163 10.82 8.40 3.28
C LYS A 163 11.60 9.55 2.65
N PHE A 164 12.58 10.10 3.36
CA PHE A 164 13.47 11.14 2.86
C PHE A 164 14.19 10.69 1.59
N LEU A 165 14.78 9.49 1.59
CA LEU A 165 15.45 8.97 0.41
C LEU A 165 14.45 8.67 -0.72
N GLU A 166 13.32 8.03 -0.40
CA GLU A 166 12.29 7.64 -1.38
C GLU A 166 11.63 8.83 -2.08
N THR A 167 11.48 9.96 -1.40
CA THR A 167 10.94 11.19 -1.98
C THR A 167 12.02 12.07 -2.63
N HIS A 168 13.22 11.53 -2.85
CA HIS A 168 14.37 12.25 -3.41
C HIS A 168 14.77 13.49 -2.59
N HIS A 169 14.83 13.32 -1.27
CA HIS A 169 15.27 14.31 -0.28
C HIS A 169 14.25 15.42 0.01
N ASP A 170 12.95 15.11 0.03
CA ASP A 170 11.91 16.04 0.49
C ASP A 170 12.14 16.41 1.97
N PRO A 171 12.38 17.70 2.31
CA PRO A 171 12.65 18.12 3.69
C PRO A 171 11.56 17.70 4.69
N ASP A 172 10.30 17.65 4.27
CA ASP A 172 9.18 17.27 5.13
C ASP A 172 9.21 15.76 5.48
N ALA A 173 9.95 14.97 4.71
CA ALA A 173 10.13 13.54 4.92
C ALA A 173 11.38 13.21 5.78
N MET A 174 12.16 14.22 6.17
CA MET A 174 13.40 14.03 6.92
C MET A 174 13.17 13.31 8.24
N GLY A 175 13.94 12.24 8.48
CA GLY A 175 13.86 11.46 9.71
C GLY A 175 12.60 10.61 9.86
N ILE A 176 11.89 10.34 8.76
CA ILE A 176 10.73 9.45 8.75
C ILE A 176 11.12 8.07 8.21
N LEU A 177 11.01 7.06 9.07
CA LEU A 177 11.05 5.65 8.68
C LEU A 177 9.63 5.21 8.33
N ARG A 178 9.39 4.67 7.14
CA ARG A 178 8.13 4.02 6.78
C ARG A 178 8.26 2.52 6.83
N ALA A 179 7.34 1.88 7.53
CA ALA A 179 7.03 0.46 7.44
C ALA A 179 5.81 0.27 6.53
N GLU A 180 5.89 -0.67 5.60
CA GLU A 180 4.87 -0.93 4.59
C GLU A 180 4.63 -2.43 4.44
N ALA A 181 3.36 -2.82 4.34
CA ALA A 181 2.93 -4.16 4.00
C ALA A 181 2.07 -4.13 2.73
N SER A 182 2.64 -4.62 1.64
CA SER A 182 1.98 -4.74 0.35
C SER A 182 1.35 -6.12 0.23
N VAL A 183 0.03 -6.18 0.11
CA VAL A 183 -0.69 -7.41 -0.21
C VAL A 183 -1.24 -7.31 -1.61
N GLN A 184 -0.83 -8.27 -2.44
CA GLN A 184 -1.26 -8.39 -3.82
C GLN A 184 -2.14 -9.60 -4.02
N HIS A 185 -3.06 -9.47 -4.97
CA HIS A 185 -4.07 -10.44 -5.34
C HIS A 185 -5.12 -10.64 -4.24
N SER A 186 -6.38 -10.60 -4.66
CA SER A 186 -7.53 -10.77 -3.77
C SER A 186 -7.50 -12.08 -2.98
N TYR A 187 -6.76 -13.11 -3.39
CA TYR A 187 -6.69 -14.39 -2.67
C TYR A 187 -6.23 -14.24 -1.20
N TYR A 188 -5.15 -13.50 -0.94
CA TYR A 188 -4.68 -13.37 0.45
C TYR A 188 -5.62 -12.52 1.29
N LEU A 189 -6.17 -11.44 0.71
CA LEU A 189 -7.19 -10.61 1.35
C LEU A 189 -8.45 -11.41 1.66
N ARG A 190 -8.95 -12.19 0.69
CA ARG A 190 -10.08 -13.11 0.84
C ARG A 190 -9.84 -14.13 1.95
N ARG A 191 -8.60 -14.60 2.11
CA ARG A 191 -8.22 -15.53 3.19
C ARG A 191 -8.21 -14.86 4.57
N ILE A 192 -7.63 -13.67 4.70
CA ILE A 192 -7.64 -12.92 5.98
C ILE A 192 -9.07 -12.58 6.38
N LEU A 193 -9.85 -12.07 5.43
CA LEU A 193 -11.22 -11.60 5.67
C LEU A 193 -12.26 -12.72 5.62
N LYS A 194 -11.85 -13.96 5.34
CA LYS A 194 -12.73 -15.13 5.16
C LYS A 194 -13.92 -14.85 4.22
N ALA A 195 -13.66 -14.12 3.13
CA ALA A 195 -14.68 -13.60 2.23
C ALA A 195 -14.46 -14.07 0.78
N LYS A 196 -15.54 -14.19 0.00
CA LYS A 196 -15.47 -14.54 -1.43
C LYS A 196 -15.09 -13.35 -2.32
N LYS A 197 -15.45 -12.14 -1.90
CA LYS A 197 -15.08 -10.86 -2.50
C LYS A 197 -14.62 -9.94 -1.38
N VAL A 198 -13.70 -9.04 -1.69
CA VAL A 198 -13.14 -8.09 -0.73
C VAL A 198 -13.46 -6.69 -1.23
N PRO A 199 -14.61 -6.12 -0.85
CA PRO A 199 -14.91 -4.73 -1.16
C PRO A 199 -13.96 -3.80 -0.43
N LEU A 200 -13.76 -2.60 -0.95
CA LEU A 200 -13.00 -1.53 -0.31
C LEU A 200 -13.37 -1.36 1.17
N SER A 201 -14.67 -1.31 1.47
CA SER A 201 -15.19 -1.13 2.82
C SER A 201 -14.70 -2.15 3.85
N SER A 202 -14.31 -3.36 3.41
CA SER A 202 -13.77 -4.40 4.30
C SER A 202 -12.27 -4.27 4.59
N VAL A 203 -11.55 -3.44 3.84
CA VAL A 203 -10.09 -3.29 3.95
C VAL A 203 -9.71 -2.03 4.72
N LEU A 204 -10.54 -0.98 4.66
CA LEU A 204 -10.33 0.28 5.39
C LEU A 204 -10.76 0.21 6.86
N THR A 205 -10.26 -0.78 7.58
CA THR A 205 -10.51 -0.93 9.02
C THR A 205 -9.20 -1.11 9.77
N LEU A 206 -9.18 -0.78 11.07
CA LEU A 206 -8.02 -1.01 11.94
C LEU A 206 -7.65 -2.48 12.01
N GLU A 207 -8.65 -3.35 12.09
CA GLU A 207 -8.48 -4.80 12.18
C GLU A 207 -7.78 -5.34 10.94
N THR A 208 -8.22 -4.92 9.75
CA THR A 208 -7.58 -5.32 8.50
C THR A 208 -6.19 -4.72 8.39
N TRP A 209 -5.99 -3.45 8.73
CA TRP A 209 -4.67 -2.84 8.76
C TRP A 209 -3.70 -3.60 9.68
N ALA A 210 -4.12 -3.95 10.90
CA ALA A 210 -3.30 -4.70 11.85
C ALA A 210 -2.95 -6.09 11.29
N ALA A 211 -3.94 -6.79 10.71
CA ALA A 211 -3.71 -8.08 10.06
C ALA A 211 -2.74 -7.99 8.87
N LEU A 212 -2.81 -6.90 8.09
CA LEU A 212 -1.94 -6.62 6.93
C LEU A 212 -0.53 -6.20 7.33
N MET A 213 -0.35 -5.49 8.43
CA MET A 213 0.96 -5.11 8.96
C MET A 213 1.62 -6.27 9.73
N GLY A 214 0.83 -7.15 10.35
CA GLY A 214 1.33 -8.31 11.09
C GLY A 214 2.28 -7.86 12.19
N SER A 215 3.42 -8.54 12.34
CA SER A 215 4.41 -8.20 13.35
C SER A 215 5.34 -7.04 12.99
N LEU A 216 5.33 -6.54 11.75
CA LEU A 216 6.31 -5.53 11.33
C LEU A 216 6.32 -4.29 12.25
N PRO A 217 5.17 -3.73 12.68
CA PRO A 217 5.16 -2.65 13.65
C PRO A 217 5.84 -3.00 14.96
N GLY A 218 5.51 -4.15 15.56
CA GLY A 218 6.10 -4.60 16.82
C GLY A 218 7.61 -4.81 16.73
N VAL A 219 8.12 -5.32 15.60
CA VAL A 219 9.57 -5.47 15.36
C VAL A 219 10.27 -4.10 15.26
N VAL A 220 9.63 -3.12 14.63
CA VAL A 220 10.19 -1.75 14.57
C VAL A 220 10.15 -1.10 15.95
N GLU A 221 9.02 -1.18 16.65
CA GLU A 221 8.82 -0.61 17.98
C GLU A 221 9.81 -1.20 19.00
N SER A 222 10.03 -2.51 19.00
CA SER A 222 11.01 -3.15 19.90
C SER A 222 12.42 -2.62 19.66
N LEU A 223 12.81 -2.37 18.40
CA LEU A 223 14.11 -1.77 18.08
C LEU A 223 14.21 -0.32 18.56
N LEU A 224 13.13 0.45 18.48
CA LEU A 224 13.09 1.82 18.98
C LEU A 224 13.18 1.88 20.51
N GLU A 225 12.65 0.87 21.20
CA GLU A 225 12.76 0.70 22.65
C GLU A 225 14.12 0.15 23.10
N GLY A 226 15.03 -0.14 22.17
CA GLY A 226 16.36 -0.66 22.47
C GLY A 226 16.39 -2.14 22.82
N VAL A 227 15.33 -2.89 22.49
CA VAL A 227 15.25 -4.33 22.75
C VAL A 227 16.16 -5.08 21.79
N THR A 228 17.26 -5.61 22.33
CA THR A 228 18.20 -6.49 21.62
C THR A 228 17.85 -7.96 21.88
N MET A 229 16.62 -8.36 21.59
CA MET A 229 16.20 -9.77 21.64
C MET A 229 16.65 -10.48 20.37
N ASP A 230 17.00 -11.77 20.50
CA ASP A 230 17.20 -12.63 19.33
C ASP A 230 15.87 -12.88 18.60
N ASP A 231 15.93 -13.41 17.38
CA ASP A 231 14.73 -13.61 16.56
C ASP A 231 13.73 -14.55 17.25
N LYS A 232 14.16 -15.50 18.09
CA LYS A 232 13.28 -16.46 18.76
C LYS A 232 12.54 -15.80 19.94
N GLU A 233 13.24 -15.03 20.74
CA GLU A 233 12.66 -14.29 21.87
C GLU A 233 11.63 -13.25 21.42
N LEU A 234 11.91 -12.56 20.30
CA LEU A 234 10.96 -11.62 19.70
C LEU A 234 9.73 -12.36 19.13
N LEU A 235 9.93 -13.54 18.55
CA LEU A 235 8.85 -14.38 18.04
C LEU A 235 7.90 -14.87 19.14
N ASP A 236 8.46 -15.28 20.27
CA ASP A 236 7.69 -15.76 21.41
C ASP A 236 6.87 -14.60 22.02
N LEU A 237 7.48 -13.41 22.17
CA LEU A 237 6.81 -12.21 22.69
C LEU A 237 5.68 -11.68 21.79
N LEU A 238 5.84 -11.79 20.47
CA LEU A 238 4.82 -11.37 19.49
C LEU A 238 3.68 -12.39 19.33
N GLN A 239 3.79 -13.59 19.90
CA GLN A 239 2.71 -14.60 19.89
C GLN A 239 1.83 -14.55 21.14
N GLU A 240 2.24 -13.85 22.20
CA GLU A 240 1.49 -13.69 23.45
C GLU A 240 0.45 -12.55 23.42
N HIS A 241 0.36 -11.82 22.30
CA HIS A 241 -0.57 -10.69 22.08
C HIS A 241 -1.30 -10.80 20.73
#